data_AF-A0A3B9KLD5-F1
#
_entry.id   AF-A0A3B9KLD5-F1
#
_cell.length_a   1.000
_cell.length_b   1.000
_cell.length_c   1.000
_cell.angle_alpha   90.00
_cell.angle_beta   90.00
_cell.angle_gamma   90.00
#
_symmetry.space_group_name_H-M   'P 1'
#
loop_
_entity.id
_entity.type
_entity.pdbx_description
1 polymer ?
#
loop_
_entity_poly.entity_id
_entity_poly.type
_entity_poly.pdbx_seq_one_letter_code
_entity_poly.pdbx_strand_id
1 'polypeptide(L)'
;MPDFLTISPWWGALIIFVLRVVNITMDTLRIMLTMRNMKWISWILGFFETILFVIAMGAVLDNLDNVLYIVAYAAGFATGNVVGMEIEKRLALGYSQISIISRAHGPEIAKALREHDFAVTEIPAQG
;
A
#
# COMPACT_ATOMS: atom_id res chain seq x y z
N MET A 1 -30.11 -0.03 -11.29
CA MET A 1 -28.99 0.45 -10.44
C MET A 1 -29.11 1.95 -10.35
N PRO A 2 -28.73 2.62 -9.24
CA PRO A 2 -29.02 4.04 -9.12
C PRO A 2 -28.22 4.81 -10.17
N ASP A 3 -28.92 5.69 -10.89
CA ASP A 3 -28.55 6.22 -12.20
C ASP A 3 -27.58 7.42 -12.10
N PHE A 4 -26.56 7.31 -11.24
CA PHE A 4 -25.61 8.39 -10.94
C PHE A 4 -24.69 8.76 -12.13
N LEU A 5 -24.71 7.95 -13.19
CA LEU A 5 -23.88 8.12 -14.40
C LEU A 5 -24.54 8.99 -15.48
N THR A 6 -25.78 9.43 -15.28
CA THR A 6 -26.53 10.24 -16.26
C THR A 6 -26.24 11.74 -16.20
N ILE A 7 -25.45 12.21 -15.22
CA ILE A 7 -25.27 13.64 -14.91
C ILE A 7 -24.18 14.31 -15.76
N SER A 8 -23.13 13.59 -16.16
CA SER A 8 -22.09 14.01 -17.12
C SER A 8 -20.98 12.94 -17.16
N PRO A 9 -20.40 12.59 -18.33
CA PRO A 9 -19.29 11.65 -18.43
C PRO A 9 -18.08 12.05 -17.56
N TRP A 10 -17.88 13.35 -17.31
CA TRP A 10 -16.79 13.82 -16.47
C TRP A 10 -16.96 13.44 -15.00
N TRP A 11 -18.20 13.43 -14.51
CA TRP A 11 -18.49 13.09 -13.12
C TRP A 11 -18.37 11.59 -12.87
N GLY A 12 -18.87 10.76 -13.80
CA GLY A 12 -18.68 9.32 -13.76
C GLY A 12 -17.20 8.93 -13.78
N ALA A 13 -16.41 9.57 -14.66
CA ALA A 13 -14.97 9.37 -14.73
C ALA A 13 -14.27 9.74 -13.42
N LEU A 14 -14.62 10.88 -12.80
CA LEU A 14 -14.03 11.29 -11.52
C LEU A 14 -14.35 10.28 -10.40
N ILE A 15 -15.58 9.78 -10.33
CA ILE A 15 -15.99 8.77 -9.35
C ILE A 15 -15.20 7.47 -9.56
N ILE A 16 -15.12 6.97 -10.80
CA ILE A 16 -14.33 5.77 -11.13
C ILE A 16 -12.88 5.95 -10.72
N PHE A 17 -12.29 7.11 -11.04
CA PHE A 17 -10.92 7.45 -10.66
C PHE A 17 -10.72 7.38 -9.15
N VAL A 18 -11.53 8.12 -8.37
CA VAL A 18 -11.40 8.16 -6.90
C VAL A 18 -11.61 6.77 -6.29
N LEU A 19 -12.63 6.05 -6.76
CA LEU A 19 -12.93 4.70 -6.26
C LEU A 19 -11.76 3.75 -6.54
N ARG A 20 -11.10 3.88 -7.70
CA ARG A 20 -9.92 3.06 -8.04
C ARG A 20 -8.69 3.45 -7.22
N VAL A 21 -8.47 4.73 -6.97
CA VAL A 21 -7.38 5.20 -6.10
C VAL A 21 -7.53 4.61 -4.70
N VAL A 22 -8.72 4.70 -4.11
CA VAL A 22 -9.01 4.14 -2.78
C VAL A 22 -8.83 2.63 -2.79
N ASN A 23 -9.35 1.93 -3.81
CA ASN A 23 -9.24 0.48 -3.90
C ASN A 23 -7.79 -0.01 -3.92
N ILE A 24 -6.95 0.56 -4.79
CA ILE A 24 -5.54 0.16 -4.90
C ILE A 24 -4.71 0.57 -3.67
N THR A 25 -5.05 1.70 -3.07
CA THR A 25 -4.44 2.10 -1.80
C THR A 25 -4.74 1.07 -0.71
N MET A 26 -5.98 0.60 -0.60
CA MET A 26 -6.38 -0.45 0.35
C MET A 26 -5.69 -1.78 0.06
N ASP A 27 -5.55 -2.18 -1.20
CA ASP A 27 -4.84 -3.40 -1.59
C ASP A 27 -3.37 -3.36 -1.13
N THR A 28 -2.69 -2.23 -1.36
CA THR A 28 -1.31 -2.02 -0.90
C THR A 28 -1.19 -2.18 0.62
N LEU A 29 -2.10 -1.57 1.38
CA LEU A 29 -2.15 -1.69 2.83
C LEU A 29 -2.42 -3.13 3.29
N ARG A 30 -3.34 -3.83 2.64
CA ARG A 30 -3.66 -5.23 2.91
C ARG A 30 -2.42 -6.12 2.76
N ILE A 31 -1.66 -5.95 1.67
CA ILE A 31 -0.43 -6.72 1.43
C ILE A 31 0.57 -6.49 2.56
N MET A 32 0.82 -5.22 2.91
CA MET A 32 1.74 -4.88 4.00
C MET A 32 1.29 -5.48 5.34
N LEU A 33 -0.01 -5.41 5.67
CA LEU A 33 -0.57 -6.01 6.89
C LEU A 33 -0.50 -7.54 6.88
N THR A 34 -0.63 -8.17 5.72
CA THR A 34 -0.44 -9.62 5.55
C THR A 34 1.00 -10.02 5.87
N MET A 35 1.99 -9.28 5.35
CA MET A 35 3.41 -9.51 5.67
C MET A 35 3.71 -9.37 7.17
N ARG A 36 2.87 -8.60 7.89
CA ARG A 36 2.96 -8.39 9.34
C ARG A 36 2.18 -9.41 10.17
N ASN A 37 1.65 -10.48 9.58
CA ASN A 37 0.81 -11.48 10.24
C ASN A 37 -0.46 -10.89 10.90
N MET A 38 -0.93 -9.70 10.49
CA MET A 38 -2.15 -9.06 11.02
C MET A 38 -3.41 -9.59 10.32
N LYS A 39 -3.67 -10.89 10.51
CA LYS A 39 -4.65 -11.69 9.76
C LYS A 39 -6.06 -11.10 9.73
N TRP A 40 -6.58 -10.68 10.88
CA TRP A 40 -7.96 -10.17 10.99
C TRP A 40 -8.17 -8.86 10.23
N ILE A 41 -7.25 -7.90 10.39
CA ILE A 41 -7.37 -6.60 9.72
C ILE A 41 -7.18 -6.77 8.21
N SER A 42 -6.22 -7.61 7.80
CA SER A 42 -6.02 -7.95 6.38
C SER A 42 -7.26 -8.59 5.75
N TRP A 43 -7.95 -9.47 6.48
CA TRP A 43 -9.19 -10.10 6.01
C TRP A 43 -10.31 -9.07 5.81
N ILE A 44 -10.51 -8.18 6.79
CA ILE A 44 -11.51 -7.10 6.70
C ILE A 44 -11.21 -6.19 5.51
N LEU A 45 -9.97 -5.74 5.34
CA LEU A 45 -9.58 -4.89 4.21
C LEU A 45 -9.83 -5.59 2.88
N GLY A 46 -9.44 -6.86 2.73
CA GLY A 46 -9.65 -7.63 1.50
C GLY A 46 -11.12 -7.81 1.14
N PHE A 47 -12.00 -7.96 2.13
CA PHE A 47 -13.44 -8.03 1.92
C PHE A 47 -13.99 -6.71 1.33
N PHE A 48 -13.69 -5.57 1.96
CA PHE A 48 -14.15 -4.26 1.48
C PHE A 48 -13.51 -3.86 0.16
N GLU A 49 -12.22 -4.15 -0.03
CA GLU A 49 -11.51 -3.95 -1.28
C GLU A 49 -12.16 -4.73 -2.43
N THR A 50 -12.53 -5.99 -2.22
CA THR A 50 -13.19 -6.80 -3.27
C THR A 50 -14.55 -6.21 -3.65
N ILE A 51 -15.33 -5.70 -2.68
CA ILE A 51 -16.61 -5.01 -2.95
C ILE A 51 -16.37 -3.78 -3.83
N LEU A 52 -15.42 -2.93 -3.45
CA LEU A 52 -15.06 -1.74 -4.22
C LEU A 52 -14.59 -2.11 -5.63
N PHE A 53 -13.79 -3.17 -5.77
CA PHE A 53 -13.30 -3.64 -7.05
C PHE A 53 -14.43 -4.02 -7.99
N VAL A 54 -15.38 -4.85 -7.53
CA VAL A 54 -16.52 -5.28 -8.34
C VAL A 54 -17.37 -4.09 -8.77
N ILE A 55 -17.60 -3.12 -7.87
CA ILE A 55 -18.36 -1.89 -8.19
C ILE A 55 -17.63 -1.05 -9.25
N ALA A 56 -16.34 -0.79 -9.09
CA ALA A 56 -15.55 -0.01 -10.07
C ALA A 56 -15.47 -0.72 -11.42
N MET A 57 -15.23 -2.03 -11.41
CA MET A 57 -15.11 -2.84 -12.61
C MET A 57 -16.43 -2.89 -13.37
N GLY A 58 -17.56 -3.11 -12.68
CA GLY A 58 -18.89 -3.07 -13.31
C GLY A 58 -19.15 -1.74 -14.01
N ALA A 59 -18.85 -0.62 -13.35
CA ALA A 59 -19.05 0.71 -13.93
C ALA A 59 -18.30 0.94 -15.25
N VAL A 60 -17.08 0.39 -15.38
CA VAL A 60 -16.28 0.49 -16.62
C VAL A 60 -16.75 -0.52 -17.67
N LEU A 61 -17.04 -1.77 -17.26
CA LEU A 61 -17.49 -2.81 -18.19
C LEU A 61 -18.83 -2.47 -18.85
N ASP A 62 -19.75 -1.85 -18.09
CA ASP A 62 -21.03 -1.39 -18.62
C ASP A 62 -20.90 -0.22 -19.62
N ASN A 63 -19.72 0.43 -19.68
CA ASN A 63 -19.46 1.63 -20.49
C ASN A 63 -18.11 1.54 -21.24
N LEU A 64 -17.78 0.37 -21.79
CA LEU A 64 -16.49 0.13 -22.48
C LEU A 64 -16.25 1.04 -23.69
N ASP A 65 -17.31 1.52 -24.34
CA ASP A 65 -17.19 2.45 -25.47
C ASP A 65 -16.73 3.86 -25.03
N ASN A 66 -16.80 4.16 -23.73
CA ASN A 66 -16.39 5.44 -23.17
C ASN A 66 -14.91 5.43 -22.78
N VAL A 67 -14.06 5.92 -23.70
CA VAL A 67 -12.61 6.06 -23.49
C VAL A 67 -12.28 6.82 -22.21
N LEU A 68 -13.09 7.81 -21.81
CA LEU A 68 -12.84 8.59 -20.59
C LEU A 68 -12.93 7.72 -19.33
N TYR A 69 -13.84 6.74 -19.28
CA TYR A 69 -13.99 5.85 -18.13
C TYR A 69 -12.81 4.86 -18.06
N ILE A 70 -12.36 4.36 -19.21
CA ILE A 70 -11.17 3.50 -19.29
C ILE A 70 -9.94 4.27 -18.80
N VAL A 71 -9.74 5.49 -19.30
CA VAL A 71 -8.62 6.35 -18.88
C VAL A 71 -8.70 6.67 -17.38
N ALA A 72 -9.87 7.01 -16.87
CA ALA A 72 -10.07 7.27 -15.44
C ALA A 72 -9.75 6.05 -14.57
N TYR A 73 -10.17 4.85 -15.00
CA TYR A 73 -9.85 3.61 -14.29
C TYR A 73 -8.34 3.32 -14.30
N ALA A 74 -7.68 3.44 -15.44
CA ALA A 74 -6.24 3.24 -15.56
C ALA A 74 -5.44 4.28 -14.77
N ALA A 75 -5.83 5.55 -14.84
CA ALA A 75 -5.19 6.64 -14.10
C ALA A 75 -5.40 6.50 -12.59
N GLY A 76 -6.60 6.06 -12.17
CA GLY A 76 -6.90 5.81 -10.77
C GLY A 76 -6.10 4.64 -10.21
N PHE A 77 -5.89 3.58 -11.01
CA PHE A 77 -5.01 2.47 -10.67
C PHE A 77 -3.55 2.94 -10.48
N ALA A 78 -3.01 3.66 -11.46
CA ALA A 78 -1.63 4.15 -11.40
C ALA A 78 -1.41 5.12 -10.22
N THR A 79 -2.33 6.08 -10.03
CA THR A 79 -2.27 7.04 -8.92
C THR A 79 -2.43 6.34 -7.57
N GLY A 80 -3.37 5.39 -7.48
CA GLY A 80 -3.59 4.60 -6.28
C GLY A 80 -2.34 3.86 -5.80
N ASN A 81 -1.54 3.31 -6.73
CA ASN A 81 -0.27 2.67 -6.38
C ASN A 81 0.71 3.65 -5.74
N VAL A 82 0.85 4.86 -6.31
CA VAL A 82 1.74 5.90 -5.76
C VAL A 82 1.28 6.34 -4.37
N VAL A 83 -0.03 6.56 -4.20
CA VAL A 83 -0.61 6.92 -2.91
C VAL A 83 -0.44 5.80 -1.88
N GLY A 84 -0.69 4.54 -2.27
CA GLY A 84 -0.47 3.36 -1.45
C GLY A 84 0.98 3.25 -0.97
N MET A 85 1.94 3.41 -1.89
CA MET A 85 3.38 3.41 -1.56
C MET A 85 3.76 4.55 -0.61
N GLU A 86 3.21 5.76 -0.79
CA GLU A 86 3.49 6.89 0.10
C GLU A 86 2.92 6.67 1.50
N ILE A 87 1.71 6.11 1.60
CA ILE A 87 1.11 5.74 2.89
C ILE A 87 1.92 4.61 3.53
N GLU A 88 2.33 3.60 2.76
CA GLU A 88 3.18 2.51 3.26
C GLU A 88 4.49 3.04 3.85
N LYS A 89 5.17 3.96 3.15
CA LYS A 89 6.39 4.62 3.65
C LYS A 89 6.15 5.37 4.96
N ARG A 90 5.02 6.05 5.10
CA ARG A 90 4.66 6.78 6.34
C ARG A 90 4.27 5.83 7.47
N LEU A 91 3.64 4.72 7.13
CA LEU A 91 3.38 3.59 8.00
C LEU A 91 4.62 2.68 8.13
N ALA A 92 5.84 3.21 8.05
CA ALA A 92 7.11 2.52 8.35
C ALA A 92 7.16 2.04 9.81
N LEU A 93 6.21 1.18 10.15
CA LEU A 93 5.97 0.47 11.38
C LEU A 93 6.95 -0.72 11.41
N GLY A 94 8.24 -0.52 11.18
CA GLY A 94 9.19 -1.63 11.10
C GLY A 94 10.57 -1.22 11.54
N TYR A 95 11.24 -2.10 12.28
CA TYR A 95 12.66 -1.95 12.60
C TYR A 95 13.49 -2.31 11.35
N SER A 96 14.39 -1.43 10.92
CA SER A 96 15.40 -1.79 9.93
C SER A 96 16.47 -2.63 10.61
N GLN A 97 16.60 -3.91 10.25
CA GLN A 97 17.65 -4.78 10.77
C GLN A 97 18.93 -4.56 9.96
N ILE A 98 19.93 -3.94 10.57
CA ILE A 98 21.25 -3.73 9.98
C ILE A 98 22.22 -4.72 10.63
N SER A 99 22.91 -5.53 9.82
CA SER A 99 23.99 -6.41 10.29
C SER A 99 25.34 -5.79 9.94
N ILE A 100 26.15 -5.55 10.96
CA ILE A 100 27.50 -4.99 10.81
C ILE A 100 28.50 -6.05 11.23
N ILE A 101 29.40 -6.42 10.32
CA ILE A 101 30.48 -7.38 10.60
C ILE A 101 31.78 -6.59 10.71
N SER A 102 32.37 -6.56 11.90
CA SER A 102 33.65 -5.89 12.17
C SER A 102 34.61 -6.86 12.86
N ARG A 103 35.88 -6.84 12.43
CA ARG A 103 36.92 -7.71 13.00
C ARG A 103 37.49 -7.19 14.32
N ALA A 104 37.52 -5.88 14.51
CA ALA A 104 38.20 -5.24 15.65
C ALA A 104 37.30 -4.26 16.42
N HIS A 105 36.35 -3.60 15.75
CA HIS A 105 35.60 -2.46 16.30
C HIS A 105 34.16 -2.82 16.69
N GLY A 106 33.82 -4.12 16.83
CA GLY A 106 32.47 -4.57 17.18
C GLY A 106 31.89 -3.88 18.44
N PRO A 107 32.63 -3.89 19.57
CA PRO A 107 32.16 -3.26 20.81
C PRO A 107 32.01 -1.73 20.71
N GLU A 108 32.91 -1.06 19.99
CA GLU A 108 32.89 0.40 19.81
C GLU A 108 31.68 0.83 18.97
N ILE A 109 31.40 0.09 17.89
CA ILE A 109 30.24 0.32 17.03
C ILE A 109 28.95 0.05 17.83
N ALA A 110 28.88 -1.05 18.58
CA ALA A 110 27.72 -1.37 19.39
C ALA A 110 27.46 -0.32 20.48
N LYS A 111 28.52 0.19 21.13
CA LYS A 111 28.41 1.27 22.12
C LYS A 111 27.92 2.57 21.48
N ALA A 112 28.52 3.00 20.37
CA ALA A 112 28.11 4.21 19.67
C ALA A 112 26.63 4.14 19.23
N LEU A 113 26.18 2.99 18.75
CA LEU A 113 24.78 2.78 18.38
C LEU A 113 23.83 2.81 19.59
N ARG A 114 24.21 2.22 20.74
CA ARG A 114 23.42 2.30 21.98
C ARG A 114 23.33 3.72 22.52
N GLU A 115 24.40 4.51 22.41
CA GLU A 115 24.40 5.93 22.79
C GLU A 115 23.45 6.79 21.94
N HIS A 116 23.07 6.32 20.76
CA HIS A 116 22.07 6.94 19.88
C HIS A 116 20.69 6.24 19.95
N ASP A 117 20.39 5.55 21.06
CA ASP A 117 19.12 4.85 21.33
C ASP A 117 18.75 3.71 20.34
N PHE A 118 19.72 3.13 19.65
CA PHE A 118 19.49 1.93 18.83
C PHE A 118 19.61 0.64 19.67
N ALA A 119 18.68 -0.29 19.47
CA ALA A 119 18.77 -1.64 20.03
C ALA A 119 19.82 -2.47 19.27
N VAL A 120 20.85 -2.95 19.97
CA VAL A 120 21.97 -3.70 19.37
C VAL A 120 22.19 -5.03 20.07
N THR A 121 22.25 -6.11 19.27
CA THR A 121 22.67 -7.44 19.71
C THR A 121 24.07 -7.73 19.16
N GLU A 122 25.00 -8.07 20.05
CA GLU A 122 26.35 -8.50 19.68
C GLU A 122 26.40 -10.03 19.62
N ILE A 123 26.89 -10.58 18.50
CA ILE A 123 27.03 -12.02 18.30
C ILE A 123 28.53 -12.32 18.13
N PRO A 124 29.17 -13.04 19.06
CA PRO A 124 30.56 -13.45 18.89
C PRO A 124 30.65 -14.48 17.77
N ALA A 125 31.54 -14.24 16.81
CA ALA A 125 31.82 -15.15 15.71
C ALA A 125 33.32 -15.47 15.64
N GLN A 126 33.65 -16.74 15.44
CA GLN A 126 35.01 -17.23 15.19
C GLN A 126 35.00 -17.92 13.82
N GLY A 127 36.06 -17.69 13.04
CA GLY A 127 36.28 -18.32 11.73
C GLY A 127 37.28 -19.46 11.84
#